data_AF-A0A3M6Y5W9-F1
#
_entry.id   AF-A0A3M6Y5W9-F1
#
_cell.length_a   1.000
_cell.length_b   1.000
_cell.length_c   1.000
_cell.angle_alpha   90.00
_cell.angle_beta   90.00
_cell.angle_gamma   90.00
#
_symmetry.space_group_name_H-M   'P 1'
#
loop_
_entity.id
_entity.type
_entity.pdbx_description
1 polymer ?
#
loop_
_entity_poly.entity_id
_entity_poly.type
_entity_poly.pdbx_seq_one_letter_code
_entity_poly.pdbx_strand_id
1 'polypeptide(L)'
;MSASLPGNRDLPSSQYDLKTYWGRVRHSIDLSDPRTLFTSSTGLEHAKDLIAQYKQSKIPQMTPELWNAKKIVDSTLHPDNGEPVLLPFRMSSFVFSNLVVTAGMLTPGLSTAGTVGWQVANQSLNVAINFSNANKSTPLSTSTIVQSYFMAVGASCGVAVGLNSIVPRLKSLSPAARTTLGRLVPFAAVASAGVLNVFLMRGEEIRQGINVYPTETEAQRKKREEADQQLEPIGKSKKAATLAVGETAVSRVLNATPIMVLPPLILVRLQQRDWLKQRPRLVLPLNLGLIFATSIFALPLALAAFPQRQAVSAKSLEKEFWDKGGEDAPAPSPIDTSQSYNKTTTTSIPSNMSAPGEQFEPRQTSTTPDYHPDPSKSLPLPPNRQALVDDIIALYSCAPTVRRVERYTPDCVYDDQFVYANDRYKMAGQWFALPKFFKESKNLGYEVITNEPELIQFKNEQAWTFKVLPKTATVNAIVSLSLEPESAGPESEFVSVKYHKDQANEKDYSHEGLGFHFKKWQADQVVNVMDAKEVMYFEKDKGAGK
;
A
#
# COMPACT_ATOMS: atom_id res chain seq x y z
N MET A 1 5.10 17.45 6.74
CA MET A 1 6.38 17.03 6.16
C MET A 1 7.58 17.16 7.12
N SER A 2 7.44 17.51 8.40
CA SER A 2 8.58 17.51 9.35
C SER A 2 8.13 17.18 10.78
N ALA A 3 7.24 16.18 10.90
CA ALA A 3 6.66 15.78 12.18
C ALA A 3 7.69 15.13 13.10
N SER A 4 8.69 14.44 12.52
CA SER A 4 9.75 13.72 13.22
C SER A 4 10.80 14.58 13.93
N LEU A 5 10.87 15.89 13.66
CA LEU A 5 11.84 16.78 14.31
C LEU A 5 11.30 17.31 15.65
N PRO A 6 12.14 17.47 16.70
CA PRO A 6 11.68 17.82 18.04
C PRO A 6 11.05 19.23 18.12
N GLY A 7 9.97 19.36 18.89
CA GLY A 7 9.25 20.60 19.20
C GLY A 7 7.77 20.57 18.82
N ASN A 8 6.94 21.34 19.53
CA ASN A 8 5.47 21.27 19.44
C ASN A 8 4.87 22.29 18.47
N ARG A 9 5.65 23.28 18.01
CA ARG A 9 5.16 24.29 17.06
C ARG A 9 5.10 23.73 15.65
N ASP A 10 3.95 23.91 14.99
CA ASP A 10 3.72 23.54 13.60
C ASP A 10 4.56 24.38 12.63
N LEU A 11 5.10 23.73 11.60
CA LEU A 11 5.75 24.41 10.49
C LEU A 11 4.71 24.87 9.47
N PRO A 12 4.81 26.10 8.94
CA PRO A 12 4.00 26.54 7.81
C PRO A 12 4.13 25.56 6.63
N SER A 13 3.01 25.23 5.98
CA SER A 13 2.98 24.20 4.93
C SER A 13 3.80 24.57 3.70
N SER A 14 3.86 25.86 3.34
CA SER A 14 4.58 26.37 2.18
C SER A 14 4.85 27.86 2.33
N GLN A 15 5.92 28.35 1.70
CA GLN A 15 6.22 29.78 1.57
C GLN A 15 5.23 30.48 0.60
N TYR A 16 4.57 29.69 -0.26
CA TYR A 16 3.66 30.15 -1.29
C TYR A 16 2.22 29.77 -0.97
N ASP A 17 1.28 30.58 -1.46
CA ASP A 17 -0.15 30.29 -1.32
C ASP A 17 -0.57 29.08 -2.17
N LEU A 18 -0.79 27.95 -1.50
CA LEU A 18 -1.19 26.68 -2.11
C LEU A 18 -2.64 26.68 -2.63
N LYS A 19 -3.46 27.68 -2.29
CA LYS A 19 -4.80 27.85 -2.89
C LYS A 19 -4.68 28.23 -4.37
N THR A 20 -3.63 28.97 -4.73
CA THR A 20 -3.34 29.34 -6.13
C THR A 20 -2.55 28.26 -6.86
N TYR A 21 -2.85 28.07 -8.16
CA TYR A 21 -2.09 27.15 -9.02
C TYR A 21 -0.59 27.48 -9.04
N TRP A 22 -0.23 28.75 -9.27
CA TRP A 22 1.17 29.17 -9.34
C TRP A 22 1.92 29.10 -8.02
N GLY A 23 1.23 29.19 -6.88
CA GLY A 23 1.84 28.90 -5.58
C GLY A 23 2.17 27.41 -5.43
N ARG A 24 1.28 26.51 -5.88
CA ARG A 24 1.56 25.07 -5.93
C ARG A 24 2.69 24.71 -6.89
N VAL A 25 2.78 25.38 -8.05
CA VAL A 25 3.89 25.19 -8.99
C VAL A 25 5.22 25.54 -8.32
N ARG A 26 5.33 26.72 -7.70
CA ARG A 26 6.55 27.16 -7.02
C ARG A 26 6.93 26.22 -5.86
N HIS A 27 5.95 25.79 -5.08
CA HIS A 27 6.17 24.79 -4.03
C HIS A 27 6.69 23.45 -4.60
N SER A 28 6.12 22.99 -5.72
CA SER A 28 6.55 21.75 -6.36
C SER A 28 7.95 21.85 -6.96
N ILE A 29 8.35 23.03 -7.46
CA ILE A 29 9.72 23.31 -7.92
C ILE A 29 10.71 23.16 -6.75
N ASP A 30 10.37 23.68 -5.58
CA ASP A 30 11.26 23.58 -4.42
C ASP A 30 11.42 22.15 -3.92
N LEU A 31 10.33 21.37 -3.89
CA LEU A 31 10.38 19.96 -3.50
C LEU A 31 11.16 19.07 -4.49
N SER A 32 11.10 19.41 -5.78
CA SER A 32 11.77 18.65 -6.85
C SER A 32 13.14 19.21 -7.23
N ASP A 33 13.69 20.14 -6.43
CA ASP A 33 14.94 20.82 -6.75
C ASP A 33 16.16 19.87 -6.69
N PRO A 34 16.81 19.59 -7.82
CA PRO A 34 17.94 18.66 -7.89
C PRO A 34 19.17 19.17 -7.14
N ARG A 35 19.27 20.48 -6.82
CA ARG A 35 20.39 21.03 -6.04
C ARG A 35 20.47 20.42 -4.65
N THR A 36 19.34 19.98 -4.10
CA THR A 36 19.29 19.31 -2.78
C THR A 36 19.95 17.93 -2.77
N LEU A 37 20.24 17.35 -3.95
CA LEU A 37 21.05 16.13 -4.05
C LEU A 37 22.51 16.33 -3.65
N PHE A 38 23.01 17.57 -3.75
CA PHE A 38 24.38 17.92 -3.40
C PHE A 38 24.52 18.42 -1.96
N THR A 39 23.46 18.34 -1.16
CA THR A 39 23.52 18.72 0.25
C THR A 39 24.41 17.75 1.04
N SER A 40 25.43 18.27 1.70
CA SER A 40 26.31 17.50 2.58
C SER A 40 25.59 17.08 3.86
N SER A 41 26.09 16.04 4.53
CA SER A 41 25.58 15.63 5.85
C SER A 41 25.63 16.78 6.86
N THR A 42 26.69 17.61 6.83
CA THR A 42 26.80 18.80 7.69
C THR A 42 25.72 19.84 7.39
N GLY A 43 25.41 20.09 6.11
CA GLY A 43 24.34 21.01 5.72
C GLY A 43 22.96 20.49 6.10
N LEU A 44 22.75 19.18 6.06
CA LEU A 44 21.51 18.54 6.50
C LEU A 44 21.32 18.64 8.01
N GLU A 45 22.35 18.37 8.81
CA GLU A 45 22.27 18.50 10.27
C GLU A 45 22.03 19.96 10.70
N HIS A 46 22.69 20.93 10.05
CA HIS A 46 22.41 22.35 10.27
C HIS A 46 20.95 22.71 9.95
N ALA A 47 20.41 22.18 8.83
CA ALA A 47 19.02 22.41 8.46
C ALA A 47 18.04 21.78 9.47
N LYS A 48 18.34 20.58 10.00
CA LYS A 48 17.56 19.94 11.06
C LYS A 48 17.55 20.79 12.34
N ASP A 49 18.71 21.28 12.76
CA ASP A 49 18.86 22.09 13.97
C ASP A 49 18.07 23.40 13.87
N LEU A 50 18.18 24.13 12.76
CA LEU A 50 17.39 25.35 12.52
C LEU A 50 15.88 25.10 12.62
N ILE A 51 15.40 24.00 12.03
CA ILE A 51 13.99 23.62 12.10
C ILE A 51 13.59 23.24 13.53
N ALA A 52 14.41 22.48 14.25
CA ALA A 52 14.16 22.14 15.64
C ALA A 52 14.11 23.39 16.54
N GLN A 53 15.03 24.35 16.35
CA GLN A 53 15.04 25.61 17.08
C GLN A 53 13.76 26.43 16.83
N TYR A 54 13.25 26.46 15.59
CA TYR A 54 11.95 27.08 15.29
C TYR A 54 10.79 26.35 15.97
N LYS A 55 10.77 25.02 15.91
CA LYS A 55 9.72 24.20 16.55
C LYS A 55 9.72 24.32 18.09
N GLN A 56 10.86 24.66 18.68
CA GLN A 56 11.04 24.96 20.11
C GLN A 56 10.81 26.44 20.45
N SER A 57 10.29 27.24 19.52
CA SER A 57 10.01 28.68 19.70
C SER A 57 11.24 29.55 20.02
N LYS A 58 12.47 29.07 19.75
CA LYS A 58 13.71 29.86 19.86
C LYS A 58 13.84 30.87 18.70
N ILE A 59 13.34 30.49 17.52
CA ILE A 59 13.26 31.36 16.36
C ILE A 59 11.81 31.84 16.21
N PRO A 60 11.52 33.15 16.28
CA PRO A 60 10.14 33.63 16.35
C PRO A 60 9.41 33.52 15.00
N GLN A 61 10.11 33.70 13.88
CA GLN A 61 9.51 33.81 12.55
C GLN A 61 10.27 33.03 11.47
N MET A 62 9.58 32.71 10.38
CA MET A 62 10.21 32.06 9.22
C MET A 62 11.12 33.04 8.47
N THR A 63 12.44 32.85 8.58
CA THR A 63 13.45 33.59 7.82
C THR A 63 13.73 32.91 6.46
N PRO A 64 14.35 33.61 5.49
CA PRO A 64 14.76 32.98 4.22
C PRO A 64 15.68 31.77 4.41
N GLU A 65 16.56 31.83 5.42
CA GLU A 65 17.44 30.73 5.79
C GLU A 65 16.64 29.53 6.32
N LEU A 66 15.62 29.77 7.15
CA LEU A 66 14.77 28.72 7.67
C LEU A 66 13.89 28.10 6.58
N TRP A 67 13.46 28.87 5.57
CA TRP A 67 12.80 28.34 4.38
C TRP A 67 13.72 27.43 3.56
N ASN A 68 14.99 27.81 3.42
CA ASN A 68 15.98 26.96 2.75
C ASN A 68 16.27 25.67 3.56
N ALA A 69 16.40 25.78 4.89
CA ALA A 69 16.54 24.63 5.78
C ALA A 69 15.32 23.69 5.66
N LYS A 70 14.11 24.26 5.66
CA LYS A 70 12.87 23.50 5.45
C LYS A 70 12.86 22.77 4.12
N LYS A 71 13.27 23.44 3.04
CA LYS A 71 13.38 22.84 1.71
C LYS A 71 14.32 21.64 1.70
N ILE A 72 15.50 21.78 2.31
CA ILE A 72 16.48 20.69 2.44
C ILE A 72 15.90 19.51 3.22
N VAL A 73 15.25 19.79 4.35
CA VAL A 73 14.63 18.77 5.21
C VAL A 73 13.50 18.06 4.45
N ASP A 74 12.56 18.79 3.87
CA ASP A 74 11.41 18.22 3.16
C ASP A 74 11.79 17.43 1.91
N SER A 75 12.90 17.78 1.23
CA SER A 75 13.36 17.09 0.02
C SER A 75 14.28 15.89 0.30
N THR A 76 14.82 15.80 1.52
CA THR A 76 15.86 14.82 1.87
C THR A 76 15.39 13.80 2.89
N LEU A 77 14.65 14.23 3.91
CA LEU A 77 14.23 13.39 5.03
C LEU A 77 12.84 12.81 4.80
N HIS A 78 12.65 11.59 5.28
CA HIS A 78 11.34 11.00 5.37
C HIS A 78 10.55 11.69 6.51
N PRO A 79 9.29 12.12 6.28
CA PRO A 79 8.52 12.93 7.22
C PRO A 79 8.27 12.27 8.58
N ASP A 80 8.23 10.92 8.60
CA ASP A 80 7.80 10.15 9.78
C ASP A 80 8.95 9.65 10.65
N ASN A 81 10.05 9.13 10.07
CA ASN A 81 11.19 8.62 10.84
C ASN A 81 12.38 9.60 10.88
N GLY A 82 12.35 10.68 10.09
CA GLY A 82 13.41 11.69 10.06
C GLY A 82 14.72 11.23 9.42
N GLU A 83 14.73 10.05 8.79
CA GLU A 83 15.91 9.51 8.12
C GLU A 83 15.99 9.97 6.65
N PRO A 84 17.20 10.12 6.08
CA PRO A 84 17.34 10.45 4.67
C PRO A 84 16.75 9.36 3.77
N VAL A 85 15.87 9.74 2.85
CA VAL A 85 15.34 8.81 1.84
C VAL A 85 16.50 8.30 0.98
N LEU A 86 16.53 7.00 0.65
CA LEU A 86 17.64 6.41 -0.10
C LEU A 86 17.72 6.96 -1.53
N LEU A 87 18.93 7.29 -2.01
CA LEU A 87 19.16 7.60 -3.42
C LEU A 87 19.15 6.30 -4.25
N PRO A 88 18.55 6.27 -5.45
CA PRO A 88 18.04 7.41 -6.23
C PRO A 88 16.51 7.62 -6.11
N PHE A 89 15.90 7.24 -4.98
CA PHE A 89 14.45 7.25 -4.77
C PHE A 89 13.92 8.53 -4.10
N ARG A 90 14.79 9.51 -3.82
CA ARG A 90 14.38 10.85 -3.36
C ARG A 90 13.57 11.57 -4.44
N MET A 91 12.61 12.39 -4.02
CA MET A 91 11.84 13.23 -4.95
C MET A 91 12.74 14.21 -5.73
N SER A 92 13.84 14.67 -5.15
CA SER A 92 14.85 15.49 -5.85
C SER A 92 15.64 14.73 -6.94
N SER A 93 15.70 13.39 -6.88
CA SER A 93 16.26 12.53 -7.93
C SER A 93 15.24 12.11 -8.98
N PHE A 94 13.95 12.43 -8.78
CA PHE A 94 12.85 11.89 -9.56
C PHE A 94 13.03 12.12 -11.06
N VAL A 95 13.46 13.32 -11.47
CA VAL A 95 13.71 13.68 -12.87
C VAL A 95 14.80 12.80 -13.48
N PHE A 96 15.91 12.57 -12.77
CA PHE A 96 17.03 11.78 -13.28
C PHE A 96 16.70 10.29 -13.37
N SER A 97 16.10 9.73 -12.32
CA SER A 97 15.71 8.33 -12.31
C SER A 97 14.67 8.03 -13.40
N ASN A 98 13.67 8.90 -13.56
CA ASN A 98 12.67 8.76 -14.63
C ASN A 98 13.23 9.02 -16.03
N LEU A 99 14.23 9.90 -16.17
CA LEU A 99 14.91 10.13 -17.45
C LEU A 99 15.52 8.82 -17.98
N VAL A 100 16.19 8.04 -17.14
CA VAL A 100 16.84 6.78 -17.55
C VAL A 100 15.82 5.78 -18.10
N VAL A 101 14.76 5.50 -17.33
CA VAL A 101 13.74 4.52 -17.76
C VAL A 101 12.92 5.03 -18.94
N THR A 102 12.62 6.34 -18.99
CA THR A 102 11.88 6.95 -20.11
C THR A 102 12.70 6.93 -21.39
N ALA A 103 13.98 7.27 -21.32
CA ALA A 103 14.89 7.20 -22.46
C ALA A 103 15.01 5.77 -22.99
N GLY A 104 15.10 4.80 -22.07
CA GLY A 104 15.02 3.38 -22.37
C GLY A 104 13.74 3.06 -23.16
N MET A 105 12.57 3.33 -22.59
CA MET A 105 11.26 3.06 -23.20
C MET A 105 11.03 3.77 -24.56
N LEU A 106 11.59 4.96 -24.75
CA LEU A 106 11.42 5.76 -25.98
C LEU A 106 12.50 5.47 -27.04
N THR A 107 13.39 4.50 -26.80
CA THR A 107 14.43 4.11 -27.75
C THR A 107 13.79 3.56 -29.04
N PRO A 108 14.13 4.11 -30.22
CA PRO A 108 13.66 3.59 -31.50
C PRO A 108 13.99 2.11 -31.72
N GLY A 109 13.03 1.33 -32.22
CA GLY A 109 13.29 -0.02 -32.72
C GLY A 109 13.57 -1.07 -31.64
N LEU A 110 13.12 -0.84 -30.41
CA LEU A 110 13.18 -1.84 -29.34
C LEU A 110 12.51 -3.15 -29.76
N SER A 111 13.18 -4.27 -29.47
CA SER A 111 12.56 -5.60 -29.55
C SER A 111 11.43 -5.74 -28.52
N THR A 112 10.58 -6.77 -28.67
CA THR A 112 9.55 -7.09 -27.67
C THR A 112 10.17 -7.33 -26.28
N ALA A 113 11.29 -8.06 -26.23
CA ALA A 113 12.02 -8.29 -24.98
C ALA A 113 12.54 -6.98 -24.36
N GLY A 114 13.09 -6.08 -25.18
CA GLY A 114 13.53 -4.75 -24.73
C GLY A 114 12.37 -3.89 -24.24
N THR A 115 11.21 -3.95 -24.91
CA THR A 115 9.98 -3.26 -24.49
C THR A 115 9.53 -3.76 -23.13
N VAL A 116 9.44 -5.08 -22.94
CA VAL A 116 9.06 -5.69 -21.65
C VAL A 116 10.07 -5.31 -20.57
N GLY A 117 11.36 -5.43 -20.84
CA GLY A 117 12.43 -5.09 -19.89
C GLY A 117 12.34 -3.65 -19.39
N TRP A 118 12.13 -2.68 -20.28
CA TRP A 118 11.98 -1.27 -19.89
C TRP A 118 10.66 -0.96 -19.18
N GLN A 119 9.56 -1.64 -19.53
CA GLN A 119 8.29 -1.52 -18.80
C GLN A 119 8.42 -2.05 -17.37
N VAL A 120 9.07 -3.19 -17.19
CA VAL A 120 9.39 -3.74 -15.86
C VAL A 120 10.27 -2.76 -15.09
N ALA A 121 11.37 -2.26 -15.69
CA ALA A 121 12.25 -1.30 -15.04
C ALA A 121 11.51 -0.02 -14.60
N ASN A 122 10.61 0.49 -15.44
CA ASN A 122 9.78 1.65 -15.11
C ASN A 122 8.84 1.40 -13.93
N GLN A 123 8.14 0.25 -13.90
CA GLN A 123 7.25 -0.09 -12.79
C GLN A 123 8.02 -0.36 -11.50
N SER A 124 9.19 -1.02 -11.58
CA SER A 124 10.08 -1.23 -10.43
C SER A 124 10.54 0.09 -9.83
N LEU A 125 10.93 1.07 -10.66
CA LEU A 125 11.30 2.39 -10.20
C LEU A 125 10.12 3.09 -9.51
N ASN A 126 8.92 3.04 -10.11
CA ASN A 126 7.72 3.65 -9.52
C ASN A 126 7.38 3.05 -8.16
N VAL A 127 7.47 1.72 -8.01
CA VAL A 127 7.24 1.03 -6.74
C VAL A 127 8.32 1.39 -5.72
N ALA A 128 9.59 1.42 -6.11
CA ALA A 128 10.68 1.80 -5.22
C ALA A 128 10.53 3.25 -4.71
N ILE A 129 10.24 4.20 -5.60
CA ILE A 129 9.97 5.60 -5.22
C ILE A 129 8.75 5.67 -4.30
N ASN A 130 7.64 5.02 -4.64
CA ASN A 130 6.45 5.03 -3.79
C ASN A 130 6.74 4.42 -2.41
N PHE A 131 7.46 3.30 -2.32
CA PHE A 131 7.81 2.64 -1.06
C PHE A 131 8.76 3.48 -0.20
N SER A 132 9.75 4.12 -0.83
CA SER A 132 10.72 4.98 -0.15
C SER A 132 10.13 6.29 0.36
N ASN A 133 9.03 6.77 -0.22
CA ASN A 133 8.35 8.01 0.17
C ASN A 133 6.96 7.77 0.81
N ALA A 134 6.57 6.51 1.06
CA ALA A 134 5.29 6.16 1.67
C ALA A 134 5.29 6.43 3.18
N ASN A 135 4.15 6.90 3.70
CA ASN A 135 3.93 7.13 5.12
C ASN A 135 4.31 5.88 5.95
N LYS A 136 5.28 6.02 6.86
CA LYS A 136 5.78 4.96 7.75
C LYS A 136 4.95 4.83 9.02
N SER A 137 4.11 5.82 9.32
CA SER A 137 3.17 5.80 10.45
C SER A 137 1.99 4.85 10.20
N THR A 138 1.74 4.49 8.94
CA THR A 138 0.76 3.47 8.56
C THR A 138 1.36 2.61 7.44
N PRO A 139 2.22 1.65 7.80
CA PRO A 139 2.96 0.88 6.81
C PRO A 139 1.99 0.13 5.88
N LEU A 140 2.24 0.25 4.58
CA LEU A 140 1.55 -0.54 3.57
C LEU A 140 1.93 -2.00 3.74
N SER A 141 0.94 -2.90 3.72
CA SER A 141 1.22 -4.34 3.74
C SER A 141 2.11 -4.71 2.55
N THR A 142 3.14 -5.52 2.81
CA THR A 142 4.06 -5.98 1.77
C THR A 142 3.31 -6.78 0.70
N SER A 143 2.24 -7.47 1.08
CA SER A 143 1.37 -8.19 0.15
C SER A 143 0.71 -7.25 -0.87
N THR A 144 0.14 -6.13 -0.41
CA THR A 144 -0.49 -5.11 -1.27
C THR A 144 0.52 -4.49 -2.22
N ILE A 145 1.75 -4.22 -1.76
CA ILE A 145 2.82 -3.69 -2.61
C ILE A 145 3.20 -4.69 -3.70
N VAL A 146 3.41 -5.96 -3.33
CA VAL A 146 3.79 -7.03 -4.27
C VAL A 146 2.69 -7.29 -5.29
N GLN A 147 1.43 -7.41 -4.85
CA GLN A 147 0.28 -7.60 -5.74
C GLN A 147 0.12 -6.43 -6.70
N SER A 148 0.17 -5.19 -6.19
CA SER A 148 0.05 -3.99 -7.03
C SER A 148 1.19 -3.89 -8.04
N TYR A 149 2.41 -4.29 -7.65
CA TYR A 149 3.54 -4.36 -8.56
C TYR A 149 3.31 -5.36 -9.70
N PHE A 150 2.97 -6.61 -9.41
CA PHE A 150 2.76 -7.62 -10.45
C PHE A 150 1.59 -7.26 -11.38
N MET A 151 0.50 -6.72 -10.83
CA MET A 151 -0.64 -6.23 -11.62
C MET A 151 -0.26 -5.04 -12.51
N ALA A 152 0.48 -4.07 -11.98
CA ALA A 152 0.94 -2.92 -12.74
C ALA A 152 1.92 -3.33 -13.85
N VAL A 153 2.87 -4.21 -13.56
CA VAL A 153 3.81 -4.79 -14.55
C VAL A 153 3.04 -5.54 -15.63
N GLY A 154 2.12 -6.42 -15.25
CA GLY A 154 1.30 -7.19 -16.18
C GLY A 154 0.49 -6.29 -17.10
N ALA A 155 -0.17 -5.26 -16.56
CA ALA A 155 -0.91 -4.27 -17.35
C ALA A 155 0.01 -3.47 -18.28
N SER A 156 1.14 -2.96 -17.78
CA SER A 156 2.11 -2.18 -18.56
C SER A 156 2.67 -2.99 -19.71
N CYS A 157 3.13 -4.22 -19.45
CA CYS A 157 3.67 -5.12 -20.46
C CYS A 157 2.58 -5.58 -21.45
N GLY A 158 1.39 -5.90 -20.97
CA GLY A 158 0.25 -6.31 -21.80
C GLY A 158 -0.14 -5.22 -22.80
N VAL A 159 -0.31 -3.98 -22.34
CA VAL A 159 -0.61 -2.83 -23.21
C VAL A 159 0.54 -2.56 -24.17
N ALA A 160 1.79 -2.57 -23.70
CA ALA A 160 2.94 -2.28 -24.54
C ALA A 160 3.12 -3.32 -25.66
N VAL A 161 3.09 -4.61 -25.33
CA VAL A 161 3.22 -5.70 -26.32
C VAL A 161 2.01 -5.76 -27.24
N GLY A 162 0.80 -5.63 -26.67
CA GLY A 162 -0.45 -5.61 -27.42
C GLY A 162 -0.45 -4.51 -28.48
N LEU A 163 -0.22 -3.26 -28.09
CA LEU A 163 -0.20 -2.14 -29.03
C LEU A 163 0.97 -2.22 -30.01
N ASN A 164 2.17 -2.66 -29.60
CA ASN A 164 3.29 -2.87 -30.53
C ASN A 164 3.00 -3.94 -31.59
N SER A 165 2.15 -4.92 -31.29
CA SER A 165 1.73 -5.94 -32.26
C SER A 165 0.60 -5.46 -33.19
N ILE A 166 -0.30 -4.61 -32.69
CA ILE A 166 -1.51 -4.15 -33.40
C ILE A 166 -1.19 -2.97 -34.31
N VAL A 167 -0.48 -1.94 -33.81
CA VAL A 167 -0.24 -0.68 -34.54
C VAL A 167 0.36 -0.89 -35.94
N PRO A 168 1.38 -1.77 -36.14
CA PRO A 168 1.92 -2.03 -37.46
C PRO A 168 0.93 -2.71 -38.43
N ARG A 169 -0.06 -3.45 -37.91
CA ARG A 169 -1.05 -4.22 -38.69
C ARG A 169 -2.23 -3.36 -39.17
N LEU A 170 -2.38 -2.14 -38.66
CA LEU A 170 -3.47 -1.23 -39.03
C LEU A 170 -3.25 -0.62 -40.43
N LYS A 171 -3.63 -1.37 -41.47
CA LYS A 171 -3.47 -0.97 -42.88
C LYS A 171 -4.29 0.27 -43.28
N SER A 172 -5.32 0.63 -42.52
CA SER A 172 -6.16 1.82 -42.73
C SER A 172 -5.45 3.15 -42.43
N LEU A 173 -4.33 3.13 -41.69
CA LEU A 173 -3.61 4.33 -41.29
C LEU A 173 -2.48 4.67 -42.26
N SER A 174 -2.16 5.96 -42.40
CA SER A 174 -0.99 6.40 -43.19
C SER A 174 0.34 5.94 -42.55
N PRO A 175 1.43 5.79 -43.32
CA PRO A 175 2.73 5.40 -42.77
C PRO A 175 3.25 6.33 -41.67
N ALA A 176 2.98 7.64 -41.82
CA ALA A 176 3.31 8.64 -40.80
C ALA A 176 2.49 8.44 -39.52
N ALA A 177 1.17 8.23 -39.64
CA ALA A 177 0.31 7.98 -38.49
C ALA A 177 0.69 6.70 -37.73
N ARG A 178 1.02 5.61 -38.43
CA ARG A 178 1.50 4.36 -37.80
C ARG A 178 2.79 4.57 -37.02
N THR A 179 3.74 5.32 -37.60
CA THR A 179 5.00 5.65 -36.93
C THR A 179 4.74 6.46 -35.66
N THR A 180 3.88 7.47 -35.74
CA THR A 180 3.51 8.28 -34.56
C THR A 180 2.82 7.46 -33.49
N LEU A 181 1.84 6.62 -33.83
CA LEU A 181 1.17 5.76 -32.85
C LEU A 181 2.13 4.77 -32.19
N GLY A 182 3.06 4.19 -32.95
CA GLY A 182 4.10 3.31 -32.41
C GLY A 182 4.96 4.00 -31.37
N ARG A 183 5.25 5.29 -31.55
CA ARG A 183 6.00 6.12 -30.59
C ARG A 183 5.22 6.44 -29.32
N LEU A 184 3.89 6.39 -29.35
CA LEU A 184 3.01 6.67 -28.21
C LEU A 184 2.65 5.41 -27.41
N VAL A 185 3.05 4.22 -27.88
CA VAL A 185 2.80 2.95 -27.16
C VAL A 185 3.35 2.95 -25.73
N PRO A 186 4.60 3.41 -25.48
CA PRO A 186 5.11 3.48 -24.11
C PRO A 186 4.29 4.38 -23.19
N PHE A 187 3.80 5.51 -23.70
CA PHE A 187 2.91 6.40 -22.96
C PHE A 187 1.61 5.69 -22.58
N ALA A 188 0.95 5.02 -23.53
CA ALA A 188 -0.30 4.30 -23.28
C ALA A 188 -0.12 3.21 -22.21
N ALA A 189 1.00 2.47 -22.27
CA ALA A 189 1.35 1.47 -21.27
C ALA A 189 1.55 2.06 -19.87
N VAL A 190 2.39 3.10 -19.75
CA VAL A 190 2.69 3.75 -18.47
C VAL A 190 1.46 4.43 -17.87
N ALA A 191 0.65 5.11 -18.68
CA ALA A 191 -0.59 5.74 -18.24
C ALA A 191 -1.59 4.71 -17.72
N SER A 192 -1.80 3.61 -18.47
CA SER A 192 -2.74 2.55 -18.07
C SER A 192 -2.29 1.87 -16.77
N ALA A 193 -1.01 1.51 -16.67
CA ALA A 193 -0.44 0.91 -15.47
C ALA A 193 -0.48 1.87 -14.27
N GLY A 194 -0.21 3.17 -14.49
CA GLY A 194 -0.28 4.20 -13.46
C GLY A 194 -1.68 4.37 -12.89
N VAL A 195 -2.70 4.42 -13.75
CA VAL A 195 -4.11 4.49 -13.35
C VAL A 195 -4.52 3.23 -12.59
N LEU A 196 -4.22 2.04 -13.12
CA LEU A 196 -4.52 0.78 -12.45
C LEU A 196 -3.85 0.69 -11.07
N ASN A 197 -2.57 1.05 -10.98
CA ASN A 197 -1.83 1.04 -9.72
C ASN A 197 -2.46 1.97 -8.67
N VAL A 198 -2.97 3.15 -9.08
CA VAL A 198 -3.68 4.05 -8.16
C VAL A 198 -4.97 3.41 -7.64
N PHE A 199 -5.77 2.79 -8.51
CA PHE A 199 -7.01 2.13 -8.09
C PHE A 199 -6.77 0.89 -7.24
N LEU A 200 -5.68 0.15 -7.46
CA LEU A 200 -5.32 -0.99 -6.63
C LEU A 200 -4.83 -0.56 -5.24
N MET A 201 -3.90 0.40 -5.20
CA MET A 201 -3.30 0.87 -3.95
C MET A 201 -4.28 1.66 -3.09
N ARG A 202 -5.19 2.41 -3.71
CA ARG A 202 -6.15 3.31 -3.03
C ARG A 202 -7.61 2.85 -3.17
N GLY A 203 -7.83 1.63 -3.64
CA GLY A 203 -9.18 1.07 -3.81
C GLY A 203 -9.93 0.94 -2.49
N GLU A 204 -9.22 0.62 -1.40
CA GLU A 204 -9.80 0.57 -0.06
C GLU A 204 -10.22 1.95 0.45
N GLU A 205 -9.53 3.03 0.06
CA GLU A 205 -9.98 4.39 0.39
C GLU A 205 -11.36 4.68 -0.23
N ILE A 206 -11.62 4.21 -1.46
CA ILE A 206 -12.93 4.35 -2.12
C ILE A 206 -14.01 3.58 -1.35
N ARG A 207 -13.68 2.39 -0.84
CA ARG A 207 -14.63 1.51 -0.14
C ARG A 207 -14.95 1.99 1.28
N GLN A 208 -13.93 2.38 2.03
CA GLN A 208 -14.03 2.76 3.45
C GLN A 208 -14.28 4.26 3.65
N GLY A 209 -13.92 5.08 2.67
CA GLY A 209 -13.93 6.54 2.76
C GLY A 209 -12.65 7.09 3.37
N ILE A 210 -12.36 8.36 3.08
CA ILE A 210 -11.24 9.11 3.65
C ILE A 210 -11.74 10.09 4.72
N ASN A 211 -10.90 10.40 5.70
CA ASN A 211 -11.22 11.37 6.74
C ASN A 211 -11.45 12.76 6.13
N VAL A 212 -12.58 13.36 6.47
CA VAL A 212 -12.93 14.75 6.13
C VAL A 212 -12.74 15.60 7.37
N TYR A 213 -12.02 16.71 7.21
CA TYR A 213 -11.70 17.63 8.29
C TYR A 213 -12.52 18.92 8.15
N PRO A 214 -12.87 19.59 9.27
CA PRO A 214 -13.53 20.88 9.20
C PRO A 214 -12.60 21.93 8.60
N THR A 215 -13.18 22.87 7.87
CA THR A 215 -12.45 24.07 7.44
C THR A 215 -12.30 25.01 8.64
N GLU A 216 -11.08 25.36 9.00
CA GLU A 216 -10.81 26.34 10.06
C GLU A 216 -10.19 27.61 9.50
N THR A 217 -10.54 28.75 10.08
CA THR A 217 -9.88 30.03 9.82
C THR A 217 -8.50 30.09 10.50
N GLU A 218 -7.60 30.96 10.02
CA GLU A 218 -6.25 31.12 10.62
C GLU A 218 -6.29 31.48 12.12
N ALA A 219 -7.30 32.22 12.56
CA ALA A 219 -7.51 32.56 13.96
C ALA A 219 -7.93 31.36 14.81
N GLN A 220 -8.79 30.49 14.29
CA GLN A 220 -9.18 29.24 14.96
C GLN A 220 -8.02 28.27 15.05
N ARG A 221 -7.22 28.16 13.98
CA ARG A 221 -5.99 27.37 13.95
C ARG A 221 -5.01 27.82 15.03
N LYS A 222 -4.72 29.12 15.13
CA LYS A 222 -3.82 29.66 16.17
C LYS A 222 -4.32 29.38 17.58
N LYS A 223 -5.62 29.56 17.85
CA LYS A 223 -6.19 29.26 19.17
C LYS A 223 -6.10 27.78 19.53
N ARG A 224 -6.30 26.88 18.55
CA ARG A 224 -6.16 25.43 18.76
C ARG A 224 -4.71 25.04 19.02
N GLU A 225 -3.77 25.64 18.29
CA GLU A 225 -2.33 25.45 18.49
C GLU A 225 -1.86 25.96 19.85
N GLU A 226 -2.36 27.12 20.31
CA GLU A 226 -2.11 27.65 21.66
C GLU A 226 -2.69 26.75 22.77
N ALA A 227 -3.73 25.98 22.45
CA ALA A 227 -4.38 25.02 23.35
C ALA A 227 -3.86 23.57 23.22
N ASP A 228 -2.83 23.34 22.41
CA ASP A 228 -2.23 22.02 22.14
C ASP A 228 -3.24 20.93 21.70
N GLN A 229 -4.29 21.33 20.98
CA GLN A 229 -5.35 20.43 20.49
C GLN A 229 -5.12 19.99 19.04
N GLN A 230 -5.39 18.72 18.73
CA GLN A 230 -5.34 18.19 17.36
C GLN A 230 -6.64 18.48 16.61
N LEU A 231 -6.53 18.60 15.27
CA LEU A 231 -7.70 18.77 14.41
C LEU A 231 -8.37 17.42 14.19
N GLU A 232 -9.49 17.21 14.87
CA GLU A 232 -10.26 15.97 14.75
C GLU A 232 -11.05 15.90 13.43
N PRO A 233 -11.14 14.71 12.81
CA PRO A 233 -11.94 14.50 11.62
C PRO A 233 -13.45 14.50 11.95
N ILE A 234 -14.26 15.06 11.06
CA ILE A 234 -15.74 15.06 11.17
C ILE A 234 -16.30 13.65 10.89
N GLY A 235 -15.61 12.87 10.04
CA GLY A 235 -16.00 11.52 9.66
C GLY A 235 -15.30 11.06 8.38
N LYS A 236 -15.69 9.88 7.87
CA LYS A 236 -15.14 9.29 6.63
C LYS A 236 -16.13 9.41 5.48
N SER A 237 -15.69 10.00 4.36
CA SER A 237 -16.51 10.13 3.14
C SER A 237 -15.98 9.28 1.99
N LYS A 238 -16.86 8.48 1.39
CA LYS A 238 -16.56 7.65 0.20
C LYS A 238 -16.57 8.50 -1.07
N LYS A 239 -17.42 9.52 -1.13
CA LYS A 239 -17.42 10.47 -2.25
C LYS A 239 -16.15 11.29 -2.31
N ALA A 240 -15.68 11.79 -1.15
CA ALA A 240 -14.39 12.48 -1.08
C ALA A 240 -13.23 11.56 -1.49
N ALA A 241 -13.29 10.28 -1.08
CA ALA A 241 -12.29 9.30 -1.47
C ALA A 241 -12.30 9.03 -2.98
N THR A 242 -13.47 8.86 -3.58
CA THR A 242 -13.62 8.62 -5.02
C THR A 242 -13.05 9.79 -5.84
N LEU A 243 -13.34 11.03 -5.41
CA LEU A 243 -12.77 12.23 -6.02
C LEU A 243 -11.24 12.24 -5.88
N ALA A 244 -10.72 12.08 -4.66
CA ALA A 244 -9.28 12.12 -4.39
C ALA A 244 -8.49 11.04 -5.15
N VAL A 245 -9.03 9.81 -5.22
CA VAL A 245 -8.41 8.71 -5.97
C VAL A 245 -8.49 8.95 -7.47
N GLY A 246 -9.63 9.45 -7.97
CA GLY A 246 -9.81 9.83 -9.37
C GLY A 246 -8.85 10.94 -9.81
N GLU A 247 -8.75 12.03 -9.04
CA GLU A 247 -7.81 13.13 -9.29
C GLU A 247 -6.36 12.65 -9.27
N THR A 248 -6.03 11.72 -8.37
CA THR A 248 -4.70 11.10 -8.34
C THR A 248 -4.41 10.29 -9.60
N ALA A 249 -5.39 9.51 -10.09
CA ALA A 249 -5.26 8.76 -11.33
C ALA A 249 -5.06 9.71 -12.53
N VAL A 250 -5.83 10.81 -12.59
CA VAL A 250 -5.67 11.85 -13.62
C VAL A 250 -4.29 12.51 -13.51
N SER A 251 -3.82 12.82 -12.30
CA SER A 251 -2.50 13.40 -12.08
C SER A 251 -1.37 12.50 -12.61
N ARG A 252 -1.49 11.17 -12.48
CA ARG A 252 -0.52 10.22 -13.07
C ARG A 252 -0.45 10.35 -14.60
N VAL A 253 -1.60 10.46 -15.25
CA VAL A 253 -1.67 10.64 -16.71
C VAL A 253 -1.13 12.01 -17.12
N LEU A 254 -1.52 13.08 -16.42
CA LEU A 254 -1.06 14.45 -16.68
C LEU A 254 0.45 14.59 -16.53
N ASN A 255 1.07 13.91 -15.57
CA ASN A 255 2.52 13.91 -15.39
C ASN A 255 3.25 13.16 -16.52
N ALA A 256 2.76 11.99 -16.92
CA ALA A 256 3.39 11.17 -17.96
C ALA A 256 3.23 11.74 -19.38
N THR A 257 2.11 12.42 -19.65
CA THR A 257 1.74 12.92 -20.98
C THR A 257 2.82 13.83 -21.60
N PRO A 258 3.21 14.97 -21.01
CA PRO A 258 4.17 15.87 -21.64
C PRO A 258 5.55 15.20 -21.81
N ILE A 259 5.97 14.35 -20.88
CA ILE A 259 7.27 13.68 -20.88
C ILE A 259 7.35 12.58 -21.93
N MET A 260 6.26 11.85 -22.17
CA MET A 260 6.26 10.70 -23.08
C MET A 260 5.61 10.99 -24.43
N VAL A 261 4.89 12.10 -24.60
CA VAL A 261 4.23 12.49 -25.85
C VAL A 261 5.01 13.57 -26.59
N LEU A 262 5.48 14.63 -25.90
CA LEU A 262 6.14 15.74 -26.59
C LEU A 262 7.49 15.35 -27.21
N PRO A 263 8.42 14.67 -26.49
CA PRO A 263 9.72 14.32 -27.07
C PRO A 263 9.60 13.45 -28.33
N PRO A 264 8.78 12.38 -28.36
CA PRO A 264 8.65 11.60 -29.59
C PRO A 264 8.02 12.36 -30.75
N LEU A 265 7.02 13.22 -30.51
CA LEU A 265 6.41 14.02 -31.57
C LEU A 265 7.38 15.07 -32.16
N ILE A 266 8.13 15.74 -31.30
CA ILE A 266 9.18 16.68 -31.72
C ILE A 266 10.27 15.93 -32.47
N LEU A 267 10.72 14.78 -31.95
CA LEU A 267 11.76 13.97 -32.56
C LEU A 267 11.35 13.47 -33.94
N VAL A 268 10.12 13.00 -34.13
CA VAL A 268 9.60 12.59 -35.45
C VAL A 268 9.65 13.76 -36.44
N ARG A 269 9.28 14.97 -36.02
CA ARG A 269 9.39 16.17 -36.86
C ARG A 269 10.83 16.54 -37.19
N LEU A 270 11.74 16.41 -36.23
CA LEU A 270 13.17 16.73 -36.44
C LEU A 270 13.85 15.68 -37.33
N GLN A 271 13.46 14.40 -37.24
CA GLN A 271 13.96 13.32 -38.08
C GLN A 271 13.58 13.48 -39.56
N GLN A 272 12.53 14.23 -39.86
CA GLN A 272 12.15 14.56 -41.24
C GLN A 272 13.06 15.64 -41.87
N ARG A 273 13.79 16.41 -41.06
CA ARG A 273 14.71 17.45 -41.55
C ARG A 273 16.06 16.86 -41.96
N ASP A 274 16.61 17.37 -43.05
CA ASP A 274 17.85 16.83 -43.63
C ASP A 274 19.06 16.96 -42.71
N TRP A 275 19.08 17.98 -41.84
CA TRP A 275 20.08 18.14 -40.79
C TRP A 275 20.23 16.93 -39.87
N LEU A 276 19.11 16.35 -39.41
CA LEU A 276 19.15 15.20 -38.49
C LEU A 276 19.35 13.88 -39.25
N LYS A 277 18.85 13.79 -40.50
CA LYS A 277 19.12 12.63 -41.38
C LYS A 277 20.62 12.46 -41.63
N GLN A 278 21.36 13.55 -41.83
CA GLN A 278 22.81 13.54 -42.02
C GLN A 278 23.59 13.24 -40.73
N ARG A 279 22.96 13.35 -39.55
CA ARG A 279 23.61 13.20 -38.24
C ARG A 279 22.85 12.22 -37.33
N PRO A 280 22.75 10.92 -37.70
CA PRO A 280 21.97 9.95 -36.94
C PRO A 280 22.46 9.75 -35.50
N ARG A 281 23.76 9.99 -35.24
CA ARG A 281 24.32 9.92 -33.87
C ARG A 281 23.74 10.97 -32.91
N LEU A 282 23.16 12.06 -33.41
CA LEU A 282 22.54 13.10 -32.59
C LEU A 282 21.10 12.77 -32.16
N VAL A 283 20.48 11.73 -32.71
CA VAL A 283 19.09 11.36 -32.38
C VAL A 283 18.94 11.01 -30.90
N LEU A 284 19.86 10.22 -30.35
CA LEU A 284 19.80 9.81 -28.94
C LEU A 284 20.07 10.99 -27.98
N PRO A 285 21.15 11.79 -28.13
CA PRO A 285 21.35 12.99 -27.32
C PRO A 285 20.19 13.99 -27.39
N LEU A 286 19.61 14.18 -28.59
CA LEU A 286 18.47 15.06 -28.77
C LEU A 286 17.22 14.52 -28.06
N ASN A 287 16.95 13.22 -28.17
CA ASN A 287 15.84 12.58 -27.45
C ASN A 287 16.02 12.72 -25.92
N LEU A 288 17.22 12.44 -25.41
CA LEU A 288 17.56 12.61 -23.99
C LEU A 288 17.37 14.06 -23.53
N GLY A 289 17.88 15.03 -24.31
CA GLY A 289 17.72 16.45 -24.00
C GLY A 289 16.26 16.90 -23.99
N LEU A 290 15.45 16.42 -24.95
CA LEU A 290 14.01 16.71 -25.00
C LEU A 290 13.27 16.11 -23.80
N ILE A 291 13.52 14.84 -23.45
CA ILE A 291 12.91 14.19 -22.28
C ILE A 291 13.31 14.92 -21.00
N PHE A 292 14.59 15.25 -20.84
CA PHE A 292 15.09 15.95 -19.66
C PHE A 292 14.48 17.34 -19.52
N ALA A 293 14.50 18.15 -20.58
CA ALA A 293 13.93 19.49 -20.57
C ALA A 293 12.42 19.44 -20.27
N THR A 294 11.67 18.58 -20.97
CA THR A 294 10.23 18.43 -20.72
C THR A 294 9.95 17.93 -19.31
N SER A 295 10.74 17.01 -18.74
CA SER A 295 10.57 16.53 -17.37
C SER A 295 10.77 17.63 -16.33
N ILE A 296 11.78 18.48 -16.48
CA ILE A 296 12.03 19.61 -15.56
C ILE A 296 10.86 20.58 -15.53
N PHE A 297 10.31 20.95 -16.70
CA PHE A 297 9.24 21.93 -16.77
C PHE A 297 7.86 21.35 -16.49
N ALA A 298 7.59 20.13 -16.94
CA ALA A 298 6.27 19.53 -16.84
C ALA A 298 5.95 18.97 -15.46
N LEU A 299 6.95 18.43 -14.75
CA LEU A 299 6.72 17.79 -13.45
C LEU A 299 6.10 18.77 -12.44
N PRO A 300 6.62 20.00 -12.22
CA PRO A 300 5.99 20.93 -11.28
C PRO A 300 4.60 21.39 -11.72
N LEU A 301 4.36 21.52 -13.02
CA LEU A 301 3.05 21.90 -13.57
C LEU A 301 2.01 20.79 -13.34
N ALA A 302 2.38 19.54 -13.59
CA ALA A 302 1.51 18.38 -13.39
C ALA A 302 1.20 18.15 -11.90
N LEU A 303 2.20 18.28 -11.02
CA LEU A 303 2.00 18.15 -9.57
C LEU A 303 1.12 19.27 -8.99
N ALA A 304 1.14 20.47 -9.60
CA ALA A 304 0.32 21.59 -9.17
C ALA A 304 -1.14 21.53 -9.65
N ALA A 305 -1.49 20.58 -10.53
CA ALA A 305 -2.83 20.47 -11.11
C ALA A 305 -3.91 20.32 -10.03
N PHE A 306 -3.65 19.49 -9.02
CA PHE A 306 -4.57 19.24 -7.91
C PHE A 306 -3.95 19.67 -6.57
N PRO A 307 -4.72 20.29 -5.66
CA PRO A 307 -4.24 20.66 -4.34
C PRO A 307 -4.06 19.41 -3.46
N GLN A 308 -3.05 19.41 -2.58
CA GLN A 308 -2.82 18.30 -1.62
C GLN A 308 -3.96 18.16 -0.61
N ARG A 309 -4.61 19.27 -0.23
CA ARG A 309 -5.86 19.31 0.53
C ARG A 309 -6.90 20.08 -0.28
N GLN A 310 -7.98 19.41 -0.62
CA GLN A 310 -9.07 19.99 -1.39
C GLN A 310 -10.23 20.35 -0.46
N ALA A 311 -10.70 21.59 -0.56
CA ALA A 311 -11.98 21.96 0.02
C ALA A 311 -13.09 21.43 -0.89
N VAL A 312 -13.96 20.61 -0.34
CA VAL A 312 -15.13 20.05 -1.02
C VAL A 312 -16.39 20.64 -0.42
N SER A 313 -17.40 20.92 -1.25
CA SER A 313 -18.69 21.40 -0.76
C SER A 313 -19.34 20.31 0.09
N ALA A 314 -19.81 20.66 1.28
CA ALA A 314 -20.53 19.72 2.15
C ALA A 314 -21.68 19.03 1.39
N LYS A 315 -22.39 19.76 0.53
CA LYS A 315 -23.52 19.26 -0.29
C LYS A 315 -23.12 18.26 -1.38
N SER A 316 -21.85 18.24 -1.82
CA SER A 316 -21.39 17.23 -2.77
C SER A 316 -21.07 15.89 -2.10
N LEU A 317 -20.90 15.88 -0.78
CA LEU A 317 -20.65 14.68 0.02
C LEU A 317 -21.95 13.93 0.38
N GLU A 318 -21.85 12.92 1.25
CA GLU A 318 -22.97 12.21 1.85
C GLU A 318 -23.80 13.14 2.76
N LYS A 319 -25.10 12.85 2.92
CA LYS A 319 -26.04 13.72 3.66
C LYS A 319 -25.61 14.01 5.10
N GLU A 320 -24.86 13.09 5.71
CA GLU A 320 -24.32 13.21 7.07
C GLU A 320 -23.29 14.34 7.26
N PHE A 321 -22.75 14.88 6.16
CA PHE A 321 -21.77 15.97 6.17
C PHE A 321 -22.36 17.34 5.84
N TRP A 322 -23.61 17.43 5.39
CA TRP A 322 -24.19 18.64 4.82
C TRP A 322 -24.27 19.82 5.80
N ASP A 323 -24.40 19.52 7.10
CA ASP A 323 -24.54 20.51 8.17
C ASP A 323 -23.35 20.52 9.16
N LYS A 324 -22.27 19.78 8.86
CA LYS A 324 -21.13 19.58 9.78
C LYS A 324 -19.85 20.31 9.37
N GLY A 325 -19.89 21.18 8.35
CA GLY A 325 -18.72 21.95 7.93
C GLY A 325 -19.00 23.05 6.89
N GLY A 326 -18.23 24.14 6.96
CA GLY A 326 -18.29 25.31 6.08
C GLY A 326 -17.79 26.57 6.81
N GLU A 327 -17.43 27.64 6.08
CA GLU A 327 -17.11 28.96 6.68
C GLU A 327 -18.32 29.56 7.44
N ASP A 328 -19.53 29.10 7.13
CA ASP A 328 -20.80 29.51 7.78
C ASP A 328 -21.30 28.52 8.86
N ALA A 329 -20.51 27.49 9.21
CA ALA A 329 -20.92 26.54 10.25
C ALA A 329 -20.80 27.21 11.63
N PRO A 330 -21.83 27.15 12.50
CA PRO A 330 -21.71 27.65 13.86
C PRO A 330 -20.55 26.95 14.57
N ALA A 331 -19.82 27.72 15.39
CA ALA A 331 -18.69 27.21 16.17
C ALA A 331 -19.06 25.87 16.83
N PRO A 332 -18.14 24.89 16.87
CA PRO A 332 -18.44 23.59 17.44
C PRO A 332 -18.91 23.81 18.87
N SER A 333 -20.18 23.48 19.12
CA SER A 333 -20.71 23.41 20.48
C SER A 333 -19.92 22.32 21.21
N PRO A 334 -19.62 22.48 22.52
CA PRO A 334 -19.02 21.41 23.28
C PRO A 334 -19.90 20.17 23.13
N ILE A 335 -19.36 19.15 22.46
CA ILE A 335 -20.06 17.89 22.26
C ILE A 335 -20.20 17.27 23.64
N ASP A 336 -21.44 17.11 24.08
CA ASP A 336 -21.82 16.26 25.20
C ASP A 336 -21.33 14.84 24.88
N THR A 337 -20.29 14.41 25.58
CA THR A 337 -19.60 13.13 25.42
C THR A 337 -20.43 11.92 25.86
N SER A 338 -21.74 12.09 26.10
CA SER A 338 -22.60 11.02 26.61
C SER A 338 -23.41 10.23 25.56
N GLN A 339 -23.35 10.56 24.26
CA GLN A 339 -24.15 9.84 23.26
C GLN A 339 -23.44 9.60 21.91
N SER A 340 -22.33 8.85 21.92
CA SER A 340 -21.91 8.06 20.73
C SER A 340 -20.88 6.97 21.03
N TYR A 341 -21.00 6.28 22.17
CA TYR A 341 -20.31 5.02 22.40
C TYR A 341 -21.27 4.05 23.05
N ASN A 342 -22.09 3.38 22.23
CA ASN A 342 -22.70 2.10 22.56
C ASN A 342 -23.17 1.45 21.27
N LYS A 343 -22.21 0.96 20.50
CA LYS A 343 -22.45 -0.17 19.60
C LYS A 343 -21.29 -1.15 19.72
N THR A 344 -21.12 -1.68 20.93
CA THR A 344 -20.47 -2.98 21.13
C THR A 344 -21.35 -3.99 20.40
N THR A 345 -21.01 -4.28 19.14
CA THR A 345 -21.61 -5.43 18.45
C THR A 345 -20.80 -6.63 18.90
N THR A 346 -21.10 -7.16 20.08
CA THR A 346 -20.72 -8.52 20.46
C THR A 346 -21.43 -9.42 19.46
N THR A 347 -20.73 -9.84 18.41
CA THR A 347 -21.28 -10.81 17.47
C THR A 347 -21.08 -12.16 18.17
N SER A 348 -22.12 -12.65 18.84
CA SER A 348 -22.14 -13.98 19.45
C SER A 348 -21.84 -15.02 18.37
N ILE A 349 -20.87 -15.91 18.62
CA ILE A 349 -20.70 -17.15 17.87
C ILE A 349 -22.09 -17.85 17.86
N PRO A 350 -22.62 -18.25 16.69
CA PRO A 350 -23.94 -18.85 16.62
C PRO A 350 -23.99 -20.16 17.40
N SER A 351 -25.00 -20.32 18.26
CA SER A 351 -25.30 -21.55 19.01
C SER A 351 -25.84 -22.70 18.14
N ASN A 352 -25.90 -22.51 16.81
CA ASN A 352 -26.43 -23.50 15.87
C ASN A 352 -25.30 -24.43 15.37
N MET A 353 -25.35 -25.69 15.81
CA MET A 353 -24.27 -26.67 15.70
C MET A 353 -23.97 -27.13 14.26
N SER A 354 -24.92 -26.99 13.33
CA SER A 354 -24.77 -27.39 11.92
C SER A 354 -24.34 -26.26 10.98
N ALA A 355 -23.98 -25.08 11.52
CA ALA A 355 -23.60 -23.94 10.70
C ALA A 355 -22.24 -24.18 10.01
N PRO A 356 -22.06 -23.74 8.75
CA PRO A 356 -20.78 -23.80 8.04
C PRO A 356 -19.69 -23.04 8.79
N GLY A 357 -18.44 -23.50 8.67
CA GLY A 357 -17.27 -22.85 9.28
C GLY A 357 -17.19 -21.33 9.09
N GLU A 358 -17.64 -20.79 7.93
CA GLU A 358 -17.65 -19.35 7.64
C GLU A 358 -18.45 -18.50 8.67
N GLN A 359 -19.38 -19.11 9.42
CA GLN A 359 -20.18 -18.43 10.46
C GLN A 359 -19.51 -18.37 11.84
N PHE A 360 -18.37 -19.04 12.01
CA PHE A 360 -17.61 -19.09 13.28
C PHE A 360 -16.44 -18.10 13.31
N GLU A 361 -16.43 -17.08 12.45
CA GLU A 361 -15.37 -16.06 12.42
C GLU A 361 -15.29 -15.29 13.75
N PRO A 362 -14.15 -15.32 14.46
CA PRO A 362 -13.98 -14.57 15.69
C PRO A 362 -13.70 -13.09 15.37
N ARG A 363 -14.71 -12.22 15.48
CA ARG A 363 -14.52 -10.77 15.28
C ARG A 363 -14.00 -10.13 16.56
N GLN A 364 -12.75 -9.68 16.52
CA GLN A 364 -12.14 -8.99 17.66
C GLN A 364 -11.44 -7.69 17.25
N THR A 365 -11.57 -6.68 18.11
CA THR A 365 -10.84 -5.42 18.08
C THR A 365 -9.73 -5.47 19.13
N SER A 366 -8.49 -5.78 18.74
CA SER A 366 -7.34 -5.58 19.62
C SER A 366 -7.18 -4.08 19.89
N THR A 367 -6.83 -3.70 21.12
CA THR A 367 -6.54 -2.30 21.51
C THR A 367 -5.07 -1.94 21.36
N THR A 368 -4.21 -2.89 21.01
CA THR A 368 -2.76 -2.70 20.87
C THR A 368 -2.23 -3.29 19.56
N PRO A 369 -1.44 -2.52 18.79
CA PRO A 369 -0.86 -2.96 17.51
C PRO A 369 0.42 -3.81 17.64
N ASP A 370 0.89 -4.07 18.87
CA ASP A 370 2.06 -4.92 19.14
C ASP A 370 1.61 -6.36 19.49
N TYR A 371 1.89 -7.31 18.60
CA TYR A 371 1.61 -8.73 18.77
C TYR A 371 2.83 -9.54 19.21
N HIS A 372 3.89 -8.91 19.71
CA HIS A 372 5.00 -9.65 20.27
C HIS A 372 4.55 -10.47 21.51
N PRO A 373 4.83 -11.80 21.55
CA PRO A 373 4.42 -12.64 22.65
C PRO A 373 5.32 -12.45 23.88
N ASP A 374 4.71 -12.49 25.07
CA ASP A 374 5.42 -12.62 26.34
C ASP A 374 5.05 -13.97 26.97
N PRO A 375 5.88 -15.02 26.81
CA PRO A 375 5.57 -16.36 27.33
C PRO A 375 5.31 -16.39 28.84
N SER A 376 5.84 -15.43 29.60
CA SER A 376 5.62 -15.35 31.05
C SER A 376 4.20 -14.95 31.43
N LYS A 377 3.45 -14.34 30.49
CA LYS A 377 2.06 -13.91 30.65
C LYS A 377 1.05 -14.90 30.07
N SER A 378 1.51 -16.00 29.47
CA SER A 378 0.64 -16.97 28.81
C SER A 378 -0.35 -17.60 29.79
N LEU A 379 -1.63 -17.60 29.43
CA LEU A 379 -2.67 -18.31 30.17
C LEU A 379 -2.41 -19.84 30.12
N PRO A 380 -2.65 -20.57 31.22
CA PRO A 380 -2.52 -22.02 31.23
C PRO A 380 -3.64 -22.68 30.41
N LEU A 381 -3.29 -23.73 29.67
CA LEU A 381 -4.22 -24.57 28.94
C LEU A 381 -4.32 -25.97 29.57
N PRO A 382 -5.51 -26.60 29.58
CA PRO A 382 -5.63 -28.01 29.91
C PRO A 382 -4.94 -28.89 28.85
N PRO A 383 -4.58 -30.15 29.16
CA PRO A 383 -3.74 -30.99 28.29
C PRO A 383 -4.26 -31.17 26.86
N ASN A 384 -5.58 -31.31 26.68
CA ASN A 384 -6.22 -31.47 25.38
C ASN A 384 -6.10 -30.21 24.50
N ARG A 385 -6.25 -29.02 25.10
CA ARG A 385 -6.12 -27.72 24.41
C ARG A 385 -4.66 -27.34 24.19
N GLN A 386 -3.77 -27.71 25.11
CA GLN A 386 -2.33 -27.57 24.91
C GLN A 386 -1.86 -28.40 23.71
N ALA A 387 -2.32 -29.66 23.60
CA ALA A 387 -2.00 -30.52 22.46
C ALA A 387 -2.51 -29.94 21.11
N LEU A 388 -3.65 -29.24 21.11
CA LEU A 388 -4.11 -28.50 19.93
C LEU A 388 -3.14 -27.37 19.56
N VAL A 389 -2.76 -26.51 20.52
CA VAL A 389 -1.83 -25.40 20.25
C VAL A 389 -0.48 -25.93 19.77
N ASP A 390 0.04 -26.99 20.39
CA ASP A 390 1.30 -27.63 19.98
C ASP A 390 1.24 -28.15 18.53
N ASP A 391 0.13 -28.77 18.13
CA ASP A 391 -0.08 -29.23 16.76
C ASP A 391 -0.15 -28.06 15.77
N ILE A 392 -0.79 -26.94 16.14
CA ILE A 392 -0.86 -25.72 15.32
C ILE A 392 0.53 -25.07 15.17
N ILE A 393 1.30 -24.93 16.26
CA ILE A 393 2.67 -24.41 16.19
C ILE A 393 3.59 -25.31 15.36
N ALA A 394 3.39 -26.63 15.41
CA ALA A 394 4.11 -27.57 14.56
C ALA A 394 3.76 -27.39 13.06
N LEU A 395 2.50 -27.10 12.73
CA LEU A 395 2.09 -26.75 11.37
C LEU A 395 2.78 -25.46 10.88
N TYR A 396 2.80 -24.41 11.71
CA TYR A 396 3.55 -23.18 11.44
C TYR A 396 5.06 -23.42 11.28
N SER A 397 5.60 -24.40 11.99
CA SER A 397 7.02 -24.78 11.92
C SER A 397 7.34 -25.76 10.78
N CYS A 398 6.52 -25.76 9.71
CA CYS A 398 6.72 -26.60 8.52
C CYS A 398 6.75 -28.11 8.80
N ALA A 399 6.03 -28.59 9.81
CA ALA A 399 5.92 -30.02 10.13
C ALA A 399 4.48 -30.56 9.92
N PRO A 400 3.92 -30.49 8.70
CA PRO A 400 2.57 -31.00 8.46
C PRO A 400 2.52 -32.53 8.53
N THR A 401 1.47 -33.05 9.17
CA THR A 401 1.10 -34.48 9.14
C THR A 401 -0.41 -34.58 8.97
N VAL A 402 -0.89 -35.73 8.49
CA VAL A 402 -2.34 -35.99 8.38
C VAL A 402 -3.04 -35.74 9.71
N ARG A 403 -2.52 -36.30 10.82
CA ARG A 403 -3.09 -36.14 12.17
C ARG A 403 -3.18 -34.68 12.63
N ARG A 404 -2.18 -33.85 12.32
CA ARG A 404 -2.20 -32.42 12.68
C ARG A 404 -3.24 -31.64 11.87
N VAL A 405 -3.41 -32.00 10.60
CA VAL A 405 -4.43 -31.39 9.72
C VAL A 405 -5.85 -31.89 10.09
N GLU A 406 -5.99 -33.09 10.66
CA GLU A 406 -7.25 -33.59 11.22
C GLU A 406 -7.75 -32.79 12.43
N ARG A 407 -6.93 -31.92 13.04
CA ARG A 407 -7.38 -30.92 14.01
C ARG A 407 -8.41 -29.95 13.45
N TYR A 408 -8.58 -29.90 12.14
CA TYR A 408 -9.58 -29.07 11.50
C TYR A 408 -10.78 -29.93 11.09
N THR A 409 -11.98 -29.37 11.30
CA THR A 409 -13.23 -29.93 10.80
C THR A 409 -13.24 -29.97 9.27
N PRO A 410 -13.99 -30.88 8.62
CA PRO A 410 -14.05 -30.93 7.15
C PRO A 410 -14.46 -29.60 6.51
N ASP A 411 -15.40 -28.87 7.12
CA ASP A 411 -15.93 -27.58 6.70
C ASP A 411 -15.18 -26.37 7.28
N CYS A 412 -13.96 -26.58 7.81
CA CYS A 412 -13.20 -25.53 8.46
C CYS A 412 -12.90 -24.36 7.51
N VAL A 413 -12.76 -23.17 8.10
CA VAL A 413 -12.21 -22.01 7.42
C VAL A 413 -10.82 -21.70 7.97
N TYR A 414 -9.86 -21.57 7.06
CA TYR A 414 -8.54 -21.03 7.34
C TYR A 414 -8.38 -19.72 6.59
N ASP A 415 -8.13 -18.65 7.33
CA ASP A 415 -8.13 -17.28 6.85
C ASP A 415 -6.90 -16.53 7.39
N ASP A 416 -6.00 -16.17 6.49
CA ASP A 416 -4.85 -15.35 6.80
C ASP A 416 -4.70 -14.19 5.79
N GLN A 417 -3.62 -13.42 5.93
CA GLN A 417 -3.32 -12.28 5.05
C GLN A 417 -3.16 -12.65 3.55
N PHE A 418 -2.87 -13.91 3.21
CA PHE A 418 -2.56 -14.41 1.86
C PHE A 418 -3.58 -15.43 1.33
N VAL A 419 -4.26 -16.17 2.19
CA VAL A 419 -5.06 -17.34 1.81
C VAL A 419 -6.41 -17.32 2.52
N TYR A 420 -7.42 -17.76 1.78
CA TYR A 420 -8.73 -18.09 2.33
C TYR A 420 -9.13 -19.47 1.81
N ALA A 421 -9.03 -20.47 2.68
CA ALA A 421 -9.44 -21.85 2.41
C ALA A 421 -10.72 -22.15 3.19
N ASN A 422 -11.75 -22.62 2.50
CA ASN A 422 -13.08 -22.85 3.08
C ASN A 422 -13.49 -24.33 3.09
N ASP A 423 -12.50 -25.21 3.11
CA ASP A 423 -12.62 -26.61 3.44
C ASP A 423 -11.23 -27.15 3.85
N ARG A 424 -11.23 -28.31 4.51
CA ARG A 424 -10.00 -28.96 5.00
C ARG A 424 -9.06 -29.36 3.86
N TYR A 425 -9.57 -29.73 2.70
CA TYR A 425 -8.77 -30.11 1.53
C TYR A 425 -7.90 -28.95 1.05
N LYS A 426 -8.50 -27.77 0.88
CA LYS A 426 -7.80 -26.55 0.45
C LYS A 426 -6.77 -26.10 1.47
N MET A 427 -7.12 -26.17 2.74
CA MET A 427 -6.22 -25.80 3.84
C MET A 427 -5.04 -26.78 3.93
N ALA A 428 -5.28 -28.09 3.81
CA ALA A 428 -4.22 -29.10 3.78
C ALA A 428 -3.18 -28.78 2.70
N GLY A 429 -3.64 -28.42 1.50
CA GLY A 429 -2.76 -27.99 0.42
C GLY A 429 -1.82 -26.85 0.79
N GLN A 430 -2.27 -25.89 1.62
CA GLN A 430 -1.41 -24.81 2.11
C GLN A 430 -0.35 -25.31 3.08
N TRP A 431 -0.75 -26.05 4.11
CA TRP A 431 0.17 -26.56 5.13
C TRP A 431 1.25 -27.46 4.53
N PHE A 432 0.89 -28.33 3.58
CA PHE A 432 1.85 -29.20 2.88
C PHE A 432 2.67 -28.45 1.82
N ALA A 433 2.26 -27.26 1.38
CA ALA A 433 3.05 -26.42 0.47
C ALA A 433 4.14 -25.61 1.19
N LEU A 434 3.93 -25.21 2.46
CA LEU A 434 4.91 -24.40 3.22
C LEU A 434 6.34 -24.98 3.23
N PRO A 435 6.57 -26.29 3.46
CA PRO A 435 7.91 -26.87 3.41
C PRO A 435 8.55 -26.83 2.02
N LYS A 436 7.80 -26.54 0.94
CA LYS A 436 8.36 -26.35 -0.41
C LYS A 436 8.93 -24.93 -0.59
N PHE A 437 8.35 -23.93 0.07
CA PHE A 437 8.77 -22.52 -0.02
C PHE A 437 9.86 -22.15 0.99
N PHE A 438 9.80 -22.71 2.20
CA PHE A 438 10.69 -22.36 3.31
C PHE A 438 11.72 -23.45 3.57
N LYS A 439 12.98 -23.03 3.76
CA LYS A 439 14.09 -23.91 4.16
C LYS A 439 13.93 -24.29 5.62
N GLU A 440 13.50 -23.35 6.45
CA GLU A 440 13.33 -23.50 7.88
C GLU A 440 12.21 -22.57 8.35
N SER A 441 11.42 -23.00 9.32
CA SER A 441 10.46 -22.17 10.06
C SER A 441 10.63 -22.49 11.54
N LYS A 442 10.88 -21.47 12.36
CA LYS A 442 11.12 -21.60 13.81
C LYS A 442 10.13 -20.75 14.59
N ASN A 443 9.48 -21.39 15.56
CA ASN A 443 8.74 -20.67 16.58
C ASN A 443 9.73 -20.02 17.56
N LEU A 444 9.65 -18.70 17.74
CA LEU A 444 10.48 -17.97 18.70
C LEU A 444 9.76 -17.79 20.04
N GLY A 445 8.43 -17.85 20.04
CA GLY A 445 7.60 -17.88 21.24
C GLY A 445 6.11 -17.73 20.92
N TYR A 446 5.26 -18.06 21.89
CA TYR A 446 3.84 -17.76 21.85
C TYR A 446 3.32 -17.39 23.25
N GLU A 447 2.22 -16.64 23.29
CA GLU A 447 1.53 -16.21 24.52
C GLU A 447 0.03 -16.45 24.33
N VAL A 448 -0.56 -17.37 25.11
CA VAL A 448 -2.02 -17.57 25.12
C VAL A 448 -2.66 -16.39 25.86
N ILE A 449 -3.53 -15.66 25.17
CA ILE A 449 -4.20 -14.45 25.69
C ILE A 449 -5.70 -14.67 25.93
N THR A 450 -6.30 -15.71 25.34
CA THR A 450 -7.70 -16.06 25.54
C THR A 450 -7.87 -17.57 25.52
N ASN A 451 -8.60 -18.08 26.52
CA ASN A 451 -8.92 -19.50 26.68
C ASN A 451 -10.37 -19.67 27.13
N GLU A 452 -11.32 -19.39 26.23
CA GLU A 452 -12.76 -19.55 26.44
C GLU A 452 -13.24 -20.88 25.86
N PRO A 453 -14.39 -21.44 26.27
CA PRO A 453 -14.84 -22.77 25.81
C PRO A 453 -14.72 -22.97 24.29
N GLU A 454 -15.21 -22.03 23.48
CA GLU A 454 -15.21 -22.13 22.01
C GLU A 454 -14.10 -21.33 21.32
N LEU A 455 -13.18 -20.70 22.06
CA LEU A 455 -12.18 -19.80 21.50
C LEU A 455 -10.83 -19.93 22.22
N ILE A 456 -9.77 -20.19 21.45
CA ILE A 456 -8.38 -19.99 21.89
C ILE A 456 -7.78 -18.86 21.07
N GLN A 457 -7.11 -17.93 21.74
CA GLN A 457 -6.29 -16.95 21.05
C GLN A 457 -4.89 -16.89 21.65
N PHE A 458 -3.90 -16.80 20.80
CA PHE A 458 -2.51 -16.64 21.21
C PHE A 458 -1.75 -15.72 20.26
N LYS A 459 -0.83 -14.93 20.82
CA LYS A 459 0.18 -14.24 20.04
C LYS A 459 1.26 -15.24 19.65
N ASN A 460 1.82 -15.10 18.46
CA ASN A 460 2.83 -15.99 17.92
C ASN A 460 3.94 -15.19 17.24
N GLU A 461 5.19 -15.49 17.56
CA GLU A 461 6.36 -14.98 16.84
C GLU A 461 7.04 -16.12 16.08
N GLN A 462 7.05 -16.01 14.75
CA GLN A 462 7.56 -17.05 13.86
C GLN A 462 8.62 -16.49 12.91
N ALA A 463 9.77 -17.15 12.86
CA ALA A 463 10.85 -16.84 11.94
C ALA A 463 10.84 -17.80 10.74
N TRP A 464 10.77 -17.25 9.53
CA TRP A 464 10.69 -17.99 8.27
C TRP A 464 11.92 -17.74 7.40
N THR A 465 12.64 -18.79 7.03
CA THR A 465 13.79 -18.73 6.12
C THR A 465 13.43 -19.27 4.75
N PHE A 466 13.52 -18.44 3.71
CA PHE A 466 13.16 -18.82 2.34
C PHE A 466 14.20 -19.79 1.73
N LYS A 467 13.77 -20.75 0.88
CA LYS A 467 14.71 -21.68 0.22
C LYS A 467 15.61 -21.03 -0.83
N VAL A 468 15.07 -20.07 -1.57
CA VAL A 468 15.73 -19.49 -2.75
C VAL A 468 16.51 -18.21 -2.40
N LEU A 469 16.16 -17.56 -1.29
CA LEU A 469 16.75 -16.29 -0.84
C LEU A 469 17.35 -16.48 0.55
N PRO A 470 18.60 -16.06 0.82
CA PRO A 470 19.22 -16.14 2.13
C PRO A 470 18.70 -15.03 3.06
N LYS A 471 17.37 -14.93 3.20
CA LYS A 471 16.70 -13.98 4.07
C LYS A 471 15.78 -14.73 5.03
N THR A 472 15.81 -14.32 6.29
CA THR A 472 14.87 -14.74 7.32
C THR A 472 13.95 -13.57 7.61
N ALA A 473 12.64 -13.81 7.63
CA ALA A 473 11.64 -12.84 8.02
C ALA A 473 10.99 -13.31 9.34
N THR A 474 10.97 -12.45 10.35
CA THR A 474 10.25 -12.69 11.59
C THR A 474 8.89 -11.98 11.52
N VAL A 475 7.84 -12.69 11.88
CA VAL A 475 6.46 -12.20 11.84
C VAL A 475 5.82 -12.42 13.21
N ASN A 476 5.23 -11.34 13.74
CA ASN A 476 4.39 -11.38 14.93
C ASN A 476 2.92 -11.34 14.48
N ALA A 477 2.12 -12.26 15.00
CA ALA A 477 0.71 -12.34 14.66
C ALA A 477 -0.15 -12.78 15.86
N ILE A 478 -1.43 -12.42 15.83
CA ILE A 478 -2.43 -12.99 16.71
C ILE A 478 -3.17 -14.11 15.96
N VAL A 479 -3.14 -15.30 16.52
CA VAL A 479 -3.83 -16.48 16.01
C VAL A 479 -5.10 -16.68 16.84
N SER A 480 -6.24 -16.77 16.16
CA SER A 480 -7.55 -17.02 16.77
C SER A 480 -8.13 -18.32 16.23
N LEU A 481 -8.45 -19.25 17.14
CA LEU A 481 -9.00 -20.56 16.84
C LEU A 481 -10.40 -20.64 17.44
N SER A 482 -11.43 -20.52 16.60
CA SER A 482 -12.80 -20.89 16.97
C SER A 482 -12.91 -22.40 16.89
N LEU A 483 -13.31 -23.00 18.01
CA LEU A 483 -13.35 -24.45 18.20
C LEU A 483 -14.73 -25.00 17.87
N GLU A 484 -14.78 -26.26 17.47
CA GLU A 484 -16.04 -26.98 17.32
C GLU A 484 -16.63 -27.28 18.70
N PRO A 485 -17.86 -26.82 19.03
CA PRO A 485 -18.42 -26.92 20.37
C PRO A 485 -18.44 -28.33 20.97
N GLU A 486 -18.72 -29.36 20.16
CA GLU A 486 -18.74 -30.77 20.60
C GLU A 486 -17.35 -31.28 21.01
N SER A 487 -16.30 -30.76 20.36
CA SER A 487 -14.91 -31.15 20.62
C SER A 487 -14.22 -30.28 21.69
N ALA A 488 -14.85 -29.17 22.08
CA ALA A 488 -14.23 -28.14 22.92
C ALA A 488 -14.45 -28.36 24.43
N GLY A 489 -15.27 -29.35 24.80
CA GLY A 489 -15.55 -29.72 26.18
C GLY A 489 -14.34 -30.34 26.91
N PRO A 490 -14.36 -30.34 28.26
CA PRO A 490 -13.24 -30.83 29.08
C PRO A 490 -12.97 -32.34 28.93
N GLU A 491 -13.98 -33.12 28.57
CA GLU A 491 -13.89 -34.58 28.37
C GLU A 491 -13.39 -34.99 26.97
N SER A 492 -13.18 -34.02 26.06
CA SER A 492 -12.72 -34.31 24.71
C SER A 492 -11.22 -34.54 24.66
N GLU A 493 -10.80 -35.71 24.19
CA GLU A 493 -9.37 -36.01 23.94
C GLU A 493 -8.84 -35.32 22.68
N PHE A 494 -9.72 -34.88 21.78
CA PHE A 494 -9.34 -34.32 20.49
C PHE A 494 -10.15 -33.07 20.16
N VAL A 495 -9.58 -31.90 20.49
CA VAL A 495 -10.18 -30.60 20.17
C VAL A 495 -9.98 -30.28 18.69
N SER A 496 -11.08 -29.88 18.03
CA SER A 496 -11.15 -29.54 16.62
C SER A 496 -11.39 -28.05 16.38
N VAL A 497 -10.83 -27.53 15.30
CA VAL A 497 -10.90 -26.13 14.86
C VAL A 497 -11.93 -26.00 13.74
N LYS A 498 -12.83 -25.03 13.89
CA LYS A 498 -13.85 -24.67 12.91
C LYS A 498 -13.49 -23.41 12.14
N TYR A 499 -12.84 -22.46 12.81
CA TYR A 499 -12.28 -21.26 12.17
C TYR A 499 -10.88 -20.99 12.69
N HIS A 500 -9.92 -20.80 11.79
CA HIS A 500 -8.57 -20.37 12.09
C HIS A 500 -8.32 -19.03 11.43
N LYS A 501 -8.04 -18.01 12.24
CA LYS A 501 -7.68 -16.67 11.78
C LYS A 501 -6.27 -16.30 12.21
N ASP A 502 -5.42 -15.96 11.26
CA ASP A 502 -4.09 -15.40 11.51
C ASP A 502 -4.10 -13.91 11.12
N GLN A 503 -3.80 -13.03 12.08
CA GLN A 503 -3.81 -11.58 11.88
C GLN A 503 -2.43 -11.00 12.17
N ALA A 504 -1.84 -10.38 11.16
CA ALA A 504 -0.61 -9.62 11.31
C ALA A 504 -0.89 -8.12 11.55
N ASN A 505 -2.13 -7.67 11.35
CA ASN A 505 -2.59 -6.31 11.66
C ASN A 505 -4.13 -6.24 11.82
N GLU A 506 -4.63 -5.14 12.38
CA GLU A 506 -6.06 -4.89 12.65
C GLU A 506 -6.97 -4.81 11.39
N LYS A 507 -6.42 -4.81 10.17
CA LYS A 507 -7.19 -4.63 8.91
C LYS A 507 -7.58 -5.94 8.23
N ASP A 508 -7.34 -7.10 8.85
CA ASP A 508 -7.44 -8.40 8.20
C ASP A 508 -8.88 -9.01 8.10
N TYR A 509 -9.94 -8.33 8.52
CA TYR A 509 -11.34 -8.87 8.55
C TYR A 509 -12.18 -8.68 7.27
N SER A 510 -11.66 -8.11 6.17
CA SER A 510 -12.50 -7.87 4.99
C SER A 510 -12.64 -9.13 4.10
N HIS A 511 -13.84 -9.72 4.04
CA HIS A 511 -14.19 -10.83 3.12
C HIS A 511 -14.83 -10.37 1.79
N GLU A 512 -14.65 -9.09 1.42
CA GLU A 512 -15.30 -8.52 0.24
C GLU A 512 -14.31 -8.04 -0.84
N GLY A 513 -14.54 -8.47 -2.09
CA GLY A 513 -13.90 -7.91 -3.28
C GLY A 513 -12.72 -8.71 -3.87
N LEU A 514 -12.03 -8.10 -4.85
CA LEU A 514 -11.05 -8.79 -5.70
C LEU A 514 -9.89 -9.44 -4.94
N GLY A 515 -9.41 -8.84 -3.84
CA GLY A 515 -8.37 -9.44 -3.00
C GLY A 515 -8.81 -10.75 -2.36
N PHE A 516 -10.05 -10.79 -1.83
CA PHE A 516 -10.64 -12.02 -1.29
C PHE A 516 -10.89 -13.07 -2.38
N HIS A 517 -11.37 -12.67 -3.57
CA HIS A 517 -11.48 -13.58 -4.70
C HIS A 517 -10.13 -14.16 -5.13
N PHE A 518 -9.06 -13.37 -5.07
CA PHE A 518 -7.70 -13.84 -5.32
C PHE A 518 -7.22 -14.82 -4.25
N LYS A 519 -7.47 -14.55 -2.96
CA LYS A 519 -7.15 -15.48 -1.85
C LYS A 519 -7.84 -16.84 -2.05
N LYS A 520 -9.13 -16.84 -2.40
CA LYS A 520 -9.91 -18.05 -2.74
C LYS A 520 -9.34 -18.76 -3.96
N TRP A 521 -9.07 -18.03 -5.04
CA TRP A 521 -8.48 -18.59 -6.26
C TRP A 521 -7.10 -19.20 -6.01
N GLN A 522 -6.23 -18.54 -5.24
CA GLN A 522 -4.92 -19.06 -4.86
C GLN A 522 -5.05 -20.38 -4.09
N ALA A 523 -5.95 -20.44 -3.09
CA ALA A 523 -6.20 -21.67 -2.34
C ALA A 523 -6.63 -22.82 -3.26
N ASP A 524 -7.53 -22.54 -4.20
CA ASP A 524 -8.01 -23.51 -5.19
C ASP A 524 -6.88 -24.00 -6.12
N GLN A 525 -5.96 -23.12 -6.54
CA GLN A 525 -4.87 -23.51 -7.44
C GLN A 525 -3.75 -24.27 -6.75
N VAL A 526 -3.37 -23.90 -5.53
CA VAL A 526 -2.27 -24.54 -4.79
C VAL A 526 -2.53 -26.04 -4.64
N VAL A 527 -3.76 -26.44 -4.36
CA VAL A 527 -4.08 -27.86 -4.17
C VAL A 527 -4.01 -28.65 -5.48
N ASN A 528 -4.38 -28.03 -6.61
CA ASN A 528 -4.30 -28.67 -7.93
C ASN A 528 -2.86 -28.93 -8.40
N VAL A 529 -1.88 -28.17 -7.89
CA VAL A 529 -0.45 -28.34 -8.23
C VAL A 529 0.31 -29.17 -7.18
N MET A 530 -0.37 -29.61 -6.12
CA MET A 530 0.22 -30.39 -5.04
C MET A 530 0.03 -31.89 -5.29
N ASP A 531 1.07 -32.53 -5.86
CA ASP A 531 1.16 -34.00 -5.95
C ASP A 531 1.76 -34.57 -4.66
N ALA A 532 0.97 -34.58 -3.58
CA ALA A 532 1.35 -35.14 -2.28
C ALA A 532 0.26 -36.11 -1.79
N LYS A 533 0.64 -37.35 -1.46
CA LYS A 533 -0.29 -38.40 -1.02
C LYS A 533 -1.08 -37.99 0.22
N GLU A 534 -0.47 -37.19 1.08
CA GLU A 534 -1.04 -36.66 2.30
C GLU A 534 -2.13 -35.61 2.03
N VAL A 535 -2.02 -34.83 0.94
CA VAL A 535 -3.06 -33.87 0.54
C VAL A 535 -4.25 -34.62 -0.07
N MET A 536 -3.98 -35.65 -0.87
CA MET A 536 -5.02 -36.50 -1.48
C MET A 536 -5.89 -37.23 -0.45
N TYR A 537 -5.36 -37.53 0.73
CA TYR A 537 -6.14 -38.10 1.84
C TYR A 537 -7.35 -37.23 2.23
N PHE A 538 -7.25 -35.91 2.05
CA PHE A 538 -8.30 -34.95 2.38
C PHE A 538 -9.24 -34.63 1.21
N GLU A 539 -9.08 -35.24 0.03
CA GLU A 539 -9.94 -34.97 -1.13
C GLU A 539 -11.42 -35.28 -0.83
N LYS A 540 -11.69 -36.21 0.10
CA LYS A 540 -13.03 -36.52 0.62
C LYS A 540 -13.74 -35.33 1.26
N ASP A 541 -13.00 -34.33 1.75
CA ASP A 541 -13.54 -33.14 2.42
C ASP A 541 -13.71 -31.95 1.45
N LYS A 542 -13.39 -32.14 0.17
CA LYS A 542 -13.47 -31.08 -0.85
C LYS A 542 -14.91 -30.58 -0.97
N GLY A 543 -15.10 -29.27 -0.73
CA GLY A 543 -16.41 -28.64 -0.79
C GLY A 543 -17.32 -28.91 0.42
N ALA A 544 -16.80 -29.44 1.53
CA ALA A 544 -17.59 -29.69 2.74
C ALA A 544 -18.21 -28.42 3.36
N GLY A 545 -17.68 -27.23 3.06
CA GLY A 545 -18.24 -25.94 3.47
C GLY A 545 -19.31 -25.36 2.53
N LYS A 546 -19.82 -26.11 1.55
CA LYS A 546 -20.80 -25.64 0.55
C LYS A 546 -22.17 -26.30 0.67
#